data_AF-A0A915EH82-F1
#
_entry.id   AF-A0A915EH82-F1
#
_cell.length_a   1.000
_cell.length_b   1.000
_cell.length_c   1.000
_cell.angle_alpha   90.00
_cell.angle_beta   90.00
_cell.angle_gamma   90.00
#
_symmetry.space_group_name_H-M   'P 1'
#
loop_
_entity.id
_entity.type
_entity.pdbx_description
1 polymer ?
#
loop_
_entity_poly.entity_id
_entity_poly.type
_entity_poly.pdbx_seq_one_letter_code
_entity_poly.pdbx_strand_id
1 'polypeptide(L)'
;MNPDHSITKALCERVEKNEDDKTIKDLVTLLFETALLTSGFSLEEPQSHANRIRRMIKLGRNIDDDEMDQQAEESTVEPAVDQKQAEEEVSRMEEVD
;
A
#
# COMPACT_ATOMS: atom_id res chain seq x y z
N MET A 1 -1.47 2.46 -18.89
CA MET A 1 -2.88 2.95 -18.86
C MET A 1 -3.53 2.58 -20.17
N ASN A 2 -4.69 1.92 -20.14
CA ASN A 2 -5.44 1.53 -21.35
C ASN A 2 -6.63 2.49 -21.54
N PRO A 3 -6.62 3.38 -22.54
CA PRO A 3 -7.68 4.37 -22.75
C PRO A 3 -9.03 3.74 -23.14
N ASP A 4 -9.03 2.51 -23.67
CA ASP A 4 -10.25 1.81 -24.06
C ASP A 4 -10.95 1.12 -22.88
N HIS A 5 -10.26 0.98 -21.74
CA HIS A 5 -10.80 0.32 -20.57
C HIS A 5 -11.90 1.16 -19.91
N SER A 6 -13.02 0.53 -19.57
CA SER A 6 -14.19 1.19 -18.99
C SER A 6 -13.88 1.95 -17.71
N ILE A 7 -13.01 1.41 -16.85
CA ILE A 7 -12.54 2.08 -15.61
C ILE A 7 -11.82 3.39 -15.93
N THR A 8 -10.96 3.43 -16.94
CA THR A 8 -10.21 4.65 -17.31
C THR A 8 -11.14 5.72 -17.86
N LYS A 9 -12.13 5.33 -18.69
CA LYS A 9 -13.17 6.25 -19.17
C LYS A 9 -14.01 6.82 -18.03
N ALA A 10 -14.48 5.97 -17.13
CA ALA A 10 -15.26 6.38 -15.96
C ALA A 10 -14.46 7.30 -15.02
N LEU A 11 -13.15 7.06 -14.84
CA LEU A 11 -12.26 7.94 -14.08
C LEU A 11 -12.15 9.32 -14.74
N CYS A 12 -11.93 9.40 -16.05
CA CYS A 12 -11.87 10.66 -16.79
C CYS A 12 -13.15 11.48 -16.62
N GLU A 13 -14.32 10.89 -16.85
CA GLU A 13 -15.61 11.58 -16.67
C GLU A 13 -15.84 12.09 -15.23
N ARG A 14 -15.31 11.36 -14.24
CA ARG A 14 -15.46 11.72 -12.82
C ARG A 14 -14.52 12.87 -12.44
N VAL A 15 -13.29 12.87 -12.97
CA VAL A 15 -12.32 13.97 -12.80
C VAL A 15 -12.84 15.25 -13.44
N GLU A 16 -13.42 15.18 -14.64
CA GLU A 16 -14.00 16.35 -15.32
C GLU A 16 -15.14 17.00 -14.52
N LYS A 17 -15.87 16.22 -13.73
CA LYS A 17 -16.96 16.71 -12.89
C LYS A 17 -16.48 17.28 -11.55
N ASN A 18 -15.44 16.68 -10.96
CA ASN A 18 -14.86 17.13 -9.71
C ASN A 18 -13.41 16.66 -9.59
N GLU A 19 -12.46 17.57 -9.84
CA GLU A 19 -11.03 17.27 -9.79
C GLU A 19 -10.50 16.98 -8.37
N ASP A 20 -11.19 17.48 -7.36
CA ASP A 20 -10.77 17.40 -5.96
C ASP A 20 -11.44 16.26 -5.18
N ASP A 21 -12.15 15.37 -5.87
CA ASP A 21 -12.71 14.19 -5.24
C ASP A 21 -11.60 13.26 -4.71
N LYS A 22 -11.46 13.22 -3.38
CA LYS A 22 -10.48 12.37 -2.69
C LYS A 22 -10.66 10.90 -3.06
N THR A 23 -11.88 10.45 -3.38
CA THR A 23 -12.13 9.05 -3.79
C THR A 23 -11.52 8.73 -5.15
N ILE A 24 -11.45 9.71 -6.06
CA ILE A 24 -10.78 9.56 -7.35
C ILE A 24 -9.27 9.44 -7.15
N LYS A 25 -8.68 10.32 -6.32
CA LYS A 25 -7.26 10.28 -5.98
C LYS A 25 -6.88 8.91 -5.41
N ASP A 26 -7.65 8.43 -4.45
CA ASP A 26 -7.46 7.08 -3.87
C ASP A 26 -7.59 5.97 -4.93
N LEU A 27 -8.59 6.03 -5.82
CA LEU A 27 -8.80 5.01 -6.84
C LEU A 27 -7.64 4.95 -7.85
N VAL A 28 -7.08 6.10 -8.25
CA VAL A 28 -5.92 6.17 -9.16
C VAL A 28 -4.67 5.59 -8.50
N THR A 29 -4.40 5.96 -7.24
CA THR A 29 -3.25 5.42 -6.50
C THR A 29 -3.39 3.90 -6.31
N LEU A 30 -4.58 3.41 -5.98
CA LEU A 30 -4.84 1.99 -5.82
C LEU A 30 -4.62 1.21 -7.13
N LEU A 31 -5.04 1.78 -8.27
CA LEU A 31 -4.84 1.18 -9.59
C LEU A 31 -3.34 1.08 -9.93
N PHE A 32 -2.56 2.11 -9.57
CA PHE A 32 -1.10 2.11 -9.73
C PHE A 32 -0.43 1.03 -8.88
N GLU A 33 -0.73 0.97 -7.58
CA GLU A 33 -0.16 -0.03 -6.67
C GLU A 33 -0.54 -1.46 -7.05
N THR A 34 -1.78 -1.67 -7.53
CA THR A 34 -2.21 -2.97 -8.05
C THR A 34 -1.43 -3.36 -9.31
N ALA A 35 -1.19 -2.41 -10.22
CA ALA A 35 -0.35 -2.63 -11.38
C ALA A 35 1.11 -2.92 -10.98
N LEU A 36 1.61 -2.27 -9.94
CA LEU A 36 2.95 -2.49 -9.40
C LEU A 36 3.10 -3.93 -8.85
N LEU A 37 2.15 -4.35 -8.00
CA LEU A 37 2.11 -5.71 -7.43
C LEU A 37 2.02 -6.79 -8.51
N THR A 38 1.09 -6.63 -9.47
CA THR A 38 0.90 -7.60 -10.57
C THR A 38 2.08 -7.64 -11.54
N SER A 39 2.86 -6.56 -11.61
CA SER A 39 4.10 -6.50 -12.38
C SER A 39 5.31 -7.08 -11.63
N GLY A 40 5.13 -7.57 -10.40
CA GLY A 40 6.17 -8.23 -9.60
C GLY A 40 7.02 -7.28 -8.77
N PHE A 41 6.61 -6.02 -8.61
CA PHE A 41 7.28 -5.04 -7.75
C PHE A 41 6.67 -5.03 -6.35
N SER A 42 7.49 -4.66 -5.36
CA SER A 42 7.05 -4.46 -3.98
C SER A 42 6.43 -3.07 -3.79
N LEU A 43 5.52 -2.94 -2.84
CA LEU A 43 5.00 -1.65 -2.40
C LEU A 43 5.98 -0.98 -1.43
N GLU A 44 6.15 0.34 -1.56
CA GLU A 44 6.92 1.15 -0.60
C GLU A 44 6.18 1.25 0.74
N GLU A 45 4.86 1.44 0.70
CA GLU A 45 4.02 1.62 1.90
C GLU A 45 2.82 0.66 1.92
N PRO A 46 3.01 -0.63 2.28
CA PRO A 46 1.94 -1.62 2.27
C PRO A 46 0.78 -1.30 3.23
N GLN A 47 1.04 -0.60 4.34
CA GLN A 47 -0.01 -0.17 5.27
C GLN A 47 -0.93 0.91 4.66
N SER A 48 -0.35 1.88 3.95
CA SER A 48 -1.08 2.93 3.23
C SER A 48 -2.01 2.31 2.18
N HIS A 49 -1.51 1.34 1.41
CA HIS A 49 -2.30 0.56 0.46
C HIS A 49 -3.48 -0.18 1.13
N ALA A 50 -3.23 -0.87 2.24
CA ALA A 50 -4.27 -1.60 2.97
C ALA A 50 -5.35 -0.66 3.54
N ASN A 51 -4.96 0.48 4.09
CA ASN A 51 -5.88 1.49 4.59
C ASN A 51 -6.76 2.07 3.47
N ARG A 52 -6.18 2.30 2.30
CA ARG A 52 -6.91 2.75 1.11
C ARG A 52 -7.97 1.73 0.66
N ILE A 53 -7.63 0.43 0.65
CA ILE A 53 -8.58 -0.65 0.33
C ILE A 53 -9.74 -0.66 1.35
N ARG A 54 -9.44 -0.58 2.65
CA ARG A 54 -10.46 -0.56 3.71
C ARG A 54 -11.42 0.62 3.52
N ARG A 55 -10.90 1.82 3.26
CA ARG A 55 -11.70 3.02 2.98
C ARG A 55 -12.61 2.86 1.76
N MET A 56 -12.11 2.25 0.67
CA MET A 56 -12.94 1.95 -0.50
C MET A 56 -14.06 0.94 -0.19
N ILE A 57 -13.80 -0.07 0.65
CA ILE A 57 -14.83 -1.05 1.07
C ILE A 57 -15.91 -0.37 1.93
N LYS A 58 -15.52 0.53 2.85
CA LYS A 58 -16.47 1.29 3.67
C LYS A 58 -17.40 2.15 2.79
N LEU A 59 -16.83 2.88 1.83
CA LEU A 59 -17.59 3.67 0.86
C LEU A 59 -18.53 2.80 0.02
N GLY A 60 -18.05 1.65 -0.47
CA GLY A 60 -18.88 0.73 -1.26
C GLY A 60 -20.05 0.12 -0.48
N ARG A 61 -19.99 0.11 0.86
CA ARG A 61 -21.04 -0.39 1.74
C ARG A 61 -21.88 0.69 2.42
N ASN A 62 -21.61 1.99 2.17
CA ASN A 62 -22.20 3.13 2.89
C ASN A 62 -22.12 2.97 4.41
N ILE A 63 -20.99 2.47 4.91
CA ILE A 63 -20.74 2.39 6.35
C ILE A 63 -20.10 3.72 6.74
N ASP A 64 -20.85 4.57 7.44
CA ASP A 64 -20.32 5.83 8.00
C ASP A 64 -19.37 5.56 9.18
N ASP A 65 -18.27 6.30 9.19
CA ASP A 65 -17.12 6.20 10.10
C ASP A 65 -17.41 6.72 11.52
N ASP A 66 -18.34 6.11 12.27
CA ASP A 66 -18.37 6.32 13.74
C ASP A 66 -17.20 5.60 14.46
N GLU A 67 -16.44 4.76 13.74
CA GLU A 67 -15.14 4.24 14.18
C GLU A 67 -14.02 5.06 13.53
N MET A 68 -13.87 6.29 14.02
CA MET A 68 -12.88 7.25 13.54
C MET A 68 -11.45 6.74 13.76
N ASP A 69 -10.74 6.63 12.64
CA ASP A 69 -9.28 6.64 12.44
C ASP A 69 -8.45 7.13 13.65
N GLN A 70 -7.92 6.20 14.45
CA GLN A 70 -6.82 6.46 15.40
C GLN A 70 -5.52 5.72 15.04
N GLN A 71 -5.33 5.36 13.77
CA GLN A 71 -4.11 4.63 13.36
C GLN A 71 -3.37 5.32 12.21
N ALA A 72 -3.45 6.66 12.18
CA ALA A 72 -2.71 7.47 11.22
C ALA A 72 -1.25 7.72 11.62
N GLU A 73 -0.83 7.47 12.87
CA GLU A 73 0.58 7.61 13.25
C GLU A 73 1.00 6.40 14.09
N GLU A 74 2.20 5.90 13.85
CA GLU A 74 2.85 4.78 14.58
C GLU A 74 2.54 3.36 14.08
N SER A 75 3.06 3.03 12.90
CA SER A 75 3.64 1.69 12.70
C SER A 75 4.70 1.76 11.61
N THR A 76 5.83 2.32 12.00
CA THR A 76 7.13 1.93 11.44
C THR A 76 7.32 0.45 11.78
N VAL A 77 6.80 -0.44 10.94
CA VAL A 77 7.22 -1.84 10.97
C VAL A 77 8.65 -1.85 10.47
N GLU A 78 9.60 -1.82 11.41
CA GLU A 78 10.98 -2.21 11.15
C GLU A 78 10.96 -3.58 10.46
N PRO A 79 11.70 -3.79 9.36
CA PRO A 79 11.85 -5.12 8.82
C PRO A 79 12.57 -5.95 9.88
N ALA A 80 11.89 -6.98 10.38
CA ALA A 80 12.51 -8.02 11.20
C ALA A 80 13.57 -8.72 10.35
N VAL A 81 14.82 -8.24 10.44
CA VAL A 81 15.98 -8.96 9.96
C VAL A 81 16.27 -10.03 11.02
N ASP A 82 15.73 -11.22 10.79
CA ASP A 82 16.20 -12.44 11.46
C ASP A 82 17.65 -12.68 11.01
N GLN A 83 18.60 -12.14 11.77
CA GLN A 83 20.03 -12.45 11.64
C GLN A 83 20.51 -13.17 12.88
N LYS A 84 19.88 -14.31 13.21
CA LYS A 84 20.43 -15.31 14.14
C LYS A 84 21.45 -16.25 13.48
N GLN A 85 22.15 -15.80 12.44
CA GLN A 85 23.14 -16.60 11.69
C GLN A 85 24.50 -15.92 11.52
N ALA A 86 24.83 -14.89 12.31
CA ALA A 86 26.15 -14.24 12.26
C ALA A 86 27.05 -14.52 13.48
N GLU A 87 26.60 -15.34 14.44
CA GLU A 87 27.40 -15.68 15.64
C GLU A 87 28.21 -16.97 15.51
N GLU A 88 27.95 -17.82 14.50
CA GLU A 88 28.69 -19.08 14.31
C GLU A 88 29.96 -18.95 13.45
N GLU A 89 30.11 -17.90 12.63
CA GLU A 89 31.32 -17.73 11.79
C GLU A 89 32.47 -16.99 12.49
N VAL A 90 32.21 -16.21 13.55
CA VAL A 90 33.27 -15.47 14.28
C VAL A 90 34.07 -16.41 15.21
N SER A 91 33.43 -17.46 15.74
CA SER A 91 34.09 -18.44 16.62
C SER A 91 35.09 -19.37 15.90
N ARG A 92 35.14 -19.36 14.55
CA ARG A 92 36.00 -20.25 13.76
C ARG A 92 37.35 -19.62 13.39
N MET A 93 37.66 -18.42 13.89
CA MET A 93 38.89 -17.70 13.58
C MET A 93 39.79 -17.39 14.79
N GLU A 94 39.46 -17.91 16.00
CA GLU A 94 40.20 -17.62 17.25
C GLU A 94 40.94 -18.84 17.86
N GLU A 95 41.21 -19.91 17.11
CA GLU A 95 42.06 -21.00 17.61
C GLU A 95 43.04 -21.50 16.53
N VAL A 96 43.94 -20.63 16.09
CA VAL A 96 45.17 -20.98 15.36
C VAL A 96 46.29 -19.95 15.64
N ASP A 97 46.85 -19.96 16.85
CA ASP A 97 48.30 -19.90 17.14
C ASP A 97 48.55 -20.32 18.60
#